data_AF-A0A7W6FX44-F1
#
_entry.id   AF-A0A7W6FX44-F1
#
_cell.length_a   1.000
_cell.length_b   1.000
_cell.length_c   1.000
_cell.angle_alpha   90.00
_cell.angle_beta   90.00
_cell.angle_gamma   90.00
#
_symmetry.space_group_name_H-M   'P 1'
#
loop_
_entity.id
_entity.type
_entity.pdbx_description
1 polymer ?
#
loop_
_entity_poly.entity_id
_entity_poly.type
_entity_poly.pdbx_seq_one_letter_code
_entity_poly.pdbx_strand_id
1 'polypeptide(L)'
;MSEPDPAGVRFLDRRAGQCAWPLWGEDVPLGDKRCCGRSIPLERSYCAQHRARGTSRGTPSERAADQTLLTRAAKDTLSCVSEK
;
A
#
# COMPACT_ATOMS: atom_id res chain seq x y z
N MET A 1 21.84 25.41 11.80
CA MET A 1 22.14 24.17 11.06
C MET A 1 21.45 23.03 11.79
N SER A 2 20.40 22.47 11.21
CA SER A 2 19.79 21.22 11.67
C SER A 2 19.35 20.47 10.42
N GLU A 3 20.20 19.56 9.96
CA GLU A 3 19.89 18.65 8.86
C GLU A 3 18.68 17.79 9.28
N PRO A 4 17.55 17.81 8.55
CA PRO A 4 16.46 16.91 8.87
C PRO A 4 16.87 15.49 8.51
N ASP A 5 17.02 14.68 9.55
CA ASP A 5 17.11 13.23 9.53
C ASP A 5 16.16 12.61 8.46
N PRO A 6 16.55 11.56 7.72
CA PRO A 6 15.74 10.93 6.66
C PRO A 6 14.52 10.14 7.21
N ALA A 7 13.87 10.60 8.27
CA ALA A 7 12.78 9.95 9.00
C ALA A 7 11.39 10.19 8.38
N GLY A 8 11.19 9.94 7.09
CA GLY A 8 9.84 9.87 6.49
C GLY A 8 8.96 11.12 6.64
N VAL A 9 7.70 11.01 6.18
CA VAL A 9 6.69 12.10 6.25
C VAL A 9 5.70 11.82 7.38
N ARG A 10 5.18 12.84 8.04
CA ARG A 10 4.11 12.63 9.04
C ARG A 10 2.89 12.02 8.36
N PHE A 11 2.21 11.10 9.05
CA PHE A 11 1.06 10.39 8.51
C PHE A 11 -0.02 11.34 7.99
N LEU A 12 -0.30 12.40 8.75
CA LEU A 12 -1.30 13.42 8.39
C LEU A 12 -0.82 14.42 7.32
N ASP A 13 0.49 14.50 7.06
CA ASP A 13 1.06 15.38 6.03
C ASP A 13 1.33 14.65 4.70
N ARG A 14 1.17 13.32 4.69
CA ARG A 14 1.41 12.49 3.51
C ARG A 14 0.49 12.91 2.36
N ARG A 15 1.09 13.20 1.21
CA ARG A 15 0.39 13.59 -0.03
C ARG A 15 0.17 12.42 -0.98
N ALA A 16 -0.72 12.61 -1.94
CA ALA A 16 -0.83 11.71 -3.09
C ALA A 16 0.52 11.66 -3.84
N GLY A 17 0.94 10.46 -4.25
CA GLY A 17 2.26 10.25 -4.86
C GLY A 17 3.39 10.02 -3.86
N GLN A 18 3.07 9.78 -2.58
CA GLN A 18 4.05 9.40 -1.56
C GLN A 18 3.73 8.03 -0.94
N CYS A 19 4.80 7.28 -0.67
CA CYS A 19 4.74 5.96 -0.06
C CYS A 19 4.07 6.02 1.31
N ALA A 20 2.97 5.28 1.44
CA ALA A 20 2.13 5.18 2.64
C ALA A 20 2.64 4.17 3.68
N TRP A 21 3.82 3.57 3.47
CA TRP A 21 4.30 2.51 4.35
C TRP A 21 4.53 3.04 5.77
N PRO A 22 3.87 2.47 6.79
CA PRO A 22 4.00 2.94 8.16
C PRO A 22 5.38 2.59 8.72
N LEU A 23 6.05 3.56 9.35
CA LEU A 23 7.33 3.37 10.05
C LEU A 23 7.17 3.31 11.58
N TRP A 24 5.94 3.19 12.06
CA TRP A 24 5.60 3.19 13.49
C TRP A 24 5.06 1.82 13.94
N GLY A 25 5.24 1.51 15.22
CA GLY A 25 4.58 0.38 15.91
C GLY A 25 3.21 0.76 16.47
N GLU A 26 2.48 -0.22 17.02
CA GLU A 26 1.09 -0.06 17.45
C GLU A 26 0.87 1.05 18.50
N ASP A 27 1.86 1.27 19.37
CA ASP A 27 1.78 2.18 20.52
C ASP A 27 2.15 3.65 20.23
N VAL A 28 2.46 4.00 18.97
CA VAL A 28 2.89 5.36 18.63
C VAL A 28 1.68 6.31 18.55
N PRO A 29 1.69 7.47 19.25
CA PRO A 29 0.63 8.47 19.17
C PRO A 29 0.43 8.98 17.74
N LEU A 30 -0.81 9.32 17.36
CA LEU A 30 -1.17 9.70 15.99
C LEU A 30 -0.32 10.86 15.44
N GLY A 31 0.02 11.85 16.27
CA GLY A 31 0.84 13.00 15.88
C GLY A 31 2.29 12.66 15.52
N ASP A 32 2.79 11.53 16.02
CA ASP A 32 4.17 11.06 15.83
C ASP A 32 4.28 9.93 14.80
N LYS A 33 3.13 9.45 14.28
CA LYS A 33 3.10 8.45 13.21
C LYS A 33 3.73 9.02 11.92
N ARG A 34 4.71 8.30 11.36
CA ARG A 34 5.46 8.68 10.16
C ARG A 34 5.45 7.61 9.05
N CYS A 35 5.07 7.99 7.84
CA CYS A 35 5.14 7.13 6.67
C CYS A 35 6.51 7.22 5.99
N CYS A 36 6.87 6.23 5.18
CA CYS A 36 8.08 6.24 4.37
C CYS A 36 8.22 7.51 3.51
N GLY A 37 7.14 7.98 2.87
CA GLY A 37 7.13 9.26 2.19
C GLY A 37 7.89 9.32 0.86
N ARG A 38 8.63 8.27 0.48
CA ARG A 38 9.32 8.20 -0.82
C ARG A 38 8.34 8.45 -1.97
N SER A 39 8.74 9.28 -2.93
CA SER A 39 7.93 9.57 -4.12
C SER A 39 7.62 8.30 -4.91
N ILE A 40 6.37 8.17 -5.32
CA ILE A 40 5.84 7.06 -6.10
C ILE A 40 4.85 7.57 -7.15
N PRO A 41 4.60 6.81 -8.23
CA PRO A 41 3.52 7.13 -9.17
C PRO A 41 2.18 7.23 -8.44
N LEU A 42 1.31 8.16 -8.87
CA LEU A 42 0.01 8.41 -8.24
C LEU A 42 -0.89 7.17 -8.18
N GLU A 43 -0.70 6.22 -9.10
CA GLU A 43 -1.42 4.94 -9.18
C GLU A 43 -0.95 3.91 -8.15
N ARG A 44 0.03 4.24 -7.29
CA ARG A 44 0.61 3.32 -6.32
C ARG A 44 0.56 3.90 -4.91
N SER A 45 0.46 3.00 -3.94
CA SER A 45 0.44 3.35 -2.51
C SER A 45 1.79 3.14 -1.81
N TYR A 46 2.65 2.28 -2.35
CA TYR A 46 3.93 1.90 -1.74
C TYR A 46 5.09 1.94 -2.74
N CYS A 47 6.29 2.26 -2.27
CA CYS A 47 7.51 2.19 -3.07
C CYS A 47 7.93 0.74 -3.31
N ALA A 48 8.79 0.49 -4.31
CA ALA A 48 9.19 -0.87 -4.71
C ALA A 48 9.72 -1.73 -3.53
N GLN A 49 10.52 -1.12 -2.66
CA GLN A 49 11.07 -1.77 -1.46
C GLN A 49 9.98 -2.23 -0.50
N HIS A 50 9.03 -1.34 -0.20
CA HIS A 50 7.96 -1.63 0.76
C HIS A 50 6.87 -2.52 0.15
N ARG A 51 6.66 -2.47 -1.16
CA ARG A 51 5.82 -3.44 -1.87
C ARG A 51 6.35 -4.86 -1.74
N ALA A 52 7.67 -5.05 -1.91
CA ALA A 52 8.31 -6.36 -1.74
C ALA A 52 8.24 -6.89 -0.29
N ARG A 53 8.18 -5.99 0.70
CA ARG A 53 7.98 -6.34 2.12
C ARG A 53 6.52 -6.61 2.46
N GLY A 54 5.57 -5.88 1.86
CA GLY A 54 4.14 -6.11 2.06
C GLY A 54 3.69 -7.48 1.58
N THR A 55 4.30 -7.99 0.50
CA THR A 55 4.02 -9.33 -0.03
C THR A 55 4.55 -10.48 0.84
N SER A 56 5.38 -10.21 1.85
CA SER A 56 5.96 -11.27 2.69
C SER A 56 5.19 -11.54 3.98
N ARG A 57 4.34 -10.61 4.46
CA ARG A 57 3.44 -10.86 5.60
C ARG A 57 2.13 -11.47 5.12
N GLY A 58 2.05 -12.79 5.24
CA GLY A 58 0.86 -13.59 5.02
C GLY A 58 1.27 -15.05 5.05
N THR A 59 0.54 -15.86 5.81
CA THR A 59 0.62 -17.32 5.71
C THR A 59 0.28 -17.74 4.26
N PRO A 60 0.79 -18.88 3.76
CA PRO A 60 0.51 -19.33 2.40
C PRO A 60 -1.01 -19.37 2.06
N SER A 61 -1.88 -19.61 3.06
CA SER A 61 -3.34 -19.56 2.91
C SER A 61 -3.89 -18.15 2.63
N GLU A 62 -3.33 -17.10 3.23
CA GLU A 62 -3.75 -15.71 2.98
C GLU A 62 -3.36 -15.26 1.57
N ARG A 63 -2.25 -15.77 1.03
CA ARG A 63 -1.80 -15.52 -0.36
C ARG A 63 -2.67 -16.21 -1.41
N ALA A 64 -3.36 -17.29 -1.05
CA ALA A 64 -4.27 -18.02 -1.96
C ALA A 64 -5.65 -17.36 -2.06
N ALA A 65 -6.12 -16.72 -0.98
CA ALA A 65 -7.41 -16.03 -0.95
C ALA A 65 -7.41 -14.74 -1.80
N ASP A 66 -6.32 -13.97 -1.79
CA ASP A 66 -6.18 -12.73 -2.58
C ASP A 66 -6.23 -13.00 -4.10
N GLN A 67 -5.62 -14.11 -4.55
CA GLN A 67 -5.68 -14.53 -5.96
C GLN A 67 -7.08 -15.02 -6.37
N THR A 68 -7.83 -15.60 -5.43
CA THR A 68 -9.19 -16.10 -5.70
C THR A 68 -10.19 -14.96 -5.90
N LEU A 69 -10.05 -13.85 -5.16
CA LEU A 69 -10.90 -12.66 -5.32
C LEU A 69 -10.64 -11.93 -6.64
N LEU A 70 -9.37 -11.83 -7.06
CA LEU A 70 -9.02 -11.25 -8.37
C LEU A 70 -9.56 -12.09 -9.54
N THR A 71 -9.56 -13.43 -9.40
CA THR A 71 -10.04 -14.34 -10.44
C THR A 71 -11.58 -14.34 -10.58
N ARG A 72 -12.30 -13.99 -9.51
CA ARG A 72 -13.77 -13.82 -9.55
C ARG A 72 -14.19 -12.52 -10.26
N ALA A 73 -13.41 -11.44 -10.12
CA ALA A 73 -13.69 -10.18 -10.81
C ALA A 73 -13.50 -10.29 -12.34
N ALA A 74 -12.60 -11.16 -12.81
CA ALA A 74 -12.36 -11.34 -14.25
C ALA A 74 -13.43 -12.18 -14.97
N LYS A 75 -14.28 -12.93 -14.24
CA LYS A 75 -15.34 -13.75 -14.85
C LYS A 75 -16.71 -13.07 -14.92
N ASP A 76 -16.94 -12.00 -14.17
CA ASP A 76 -18.25 -11.33 -14.13
C ASP A 76 -18.47 -10.38 -15.31
N THR A 77 -17.41 -9.90 -15.97
CA THR A 77 -17.52 -8.94 -17.08
C THR A 77 -17.81 -9.59 -18.45
N LEU A 78 -17.79 -10.92 -18.57
CA LEU A 78 -17.91 -11.62 -19.86
C LEU A 78 -19.30 -12.24 -20.12
N SER A 79 -20.35 -11.83 -19.40
CA SER A 79 -21.71 -12.38 -19.59
C SER A 79 -22.77 -11.39 -20.10
N CYS A 80 -22.45 -10.12 -20.37
CA CYS A 80 -23.45 -9.12 -20.77
C CYS A 80 -23.33 -8.60 -22.22
N VAL A 81 -22.55 -9.24 -23.09
CA VAL A 81 -22.53 -8.91 -24.55
C VAL A 81 -23.09 -10.09 -25.33
N SER A 82 -24.39 -10.31 -25.22
CA SER A 82 -25.21 -10.99 -26.21
C SER A 82 -26.66 -10.60 -25.96
N GLU A 83 -27.43 -10.48 -27.06
CA GLU A 83 -28.81 -9.97 -27.16
C GLU A 83 -28.85 -8.44 -27.31
N LYS A 84 -29.20 -7.84 -28.46
CA LYS A 84 -29.91 -8.34 -29.65
C LYS A 84 -29.81 -7.29 -30.77
#